data_AF-A0A955JJM4-F1
#
_entry.id   AF-A0A955JJM4-F1
#
_cell.length_a   1.000
_cell.length_b   1.000
_cell.length_c   1.000
_cell.angle_alpha   90.00
_cell.angle_beta   90.00
_cell.angle_gamma   90.00
#
_symmetry.space_group_name_H-M   'P 1'
#
loop_
_entity.id
_entity.type
_entity.pdbx_description
1 polymer ?
#
loop_
_entity_poly.entity_id
_entity_poly.type
_entity_poly.pdbx_seq_one_letter_code
_entity_poly.pdbx_strand_id
1 'polypeptide(L)' 'MATEQPIITKQQALDMYDGNGAKLARALNTTRQCVSAWRDGPIPEWAVLKIRFILKPELFEDSAA' A
#
# COMPACT_ATOMS: atom_id res chain seq x y z
N MET A 1 14.48 -4.50 -18.40
CA MET A 1 14.61 -3.38 -17.46
C MET A 1 13.84 -3.76 -16.22
N ALA A 2 14.52 -4.13 -15.14
CA ALA A 2 13.85 -4.44 -13.87
C ALA A 2 13.43 -3.11 -13.26
N THR A 3 12.18 -2.72 -13.43
CA THR A 3 11.61 -1.64 -12.64
C THR A 3 11.59 -2.14 -11.20
N GLU A 4 12.53 -1.67 -10.38
CA GLU A 4 12.50 -1.83 -8.92
C GLU A 4 11.25 -1.11 -8.40
N GLN A 5 10.08 -1.75 -8.53
CA GLN A 5 8.89 -1.29 -7.85
C GLN A 5 9.16 -1.39 -6.35
N PRO A 6 8.93 -0.32 -5.56
CA PRO A 6 9.08 -0.40 -4.12
C PRO A 6 8.09 -1.43 -3.60
N ILE A 7 8.66 -2.42 -2.94
CA ILE A 7 7.93 -3.48 -2.30
C ILE A 7 7.35 -2.87 -1.02
N ILE A 8 6.08 -2.45 -1.06
CA ILE A 8 5.38 -1.99 0.15
C ILE A 8 4.98 -3.22 0.96
N THR A 9 5.46 -3.29 2.20
CA THR A 9 5.05 -4.32 3.14
C THR A 9 3.69 -4.02 3.77
N LYS A 10 3.02 -5.05 4.28
CA LYS A 10 1.75 -4.89 5.03
C LYS A 10 1.87 -3.85 6.14
N GLN A 11 2.97 -3.87 6.90
CA GLN A 11 3.18 -2.93 8.00
C GLN A 11 3.31 -1.49 7.49
N GLN A 12 4.14 -1.25 6.47
CA GLN A 12 4.27 0.08 5.86
C GLN A 12 2.93 0.59 5.31
N ALA A 13 2.16 -0.28 4.66
CA ALA A 13 0.82 0.07 4.17
C ALA A 13 -0.13 0.42 5.32
N LEU A 14 -0.03 -0.24 6.48
CA LEU A 14 -0.81 0.10 7.66
C LEU A 14 -0.36 1.43 8.27
N ASP A 15 0.94 1.65 8.39
CA ASP A 15 1.53 2.87 8.97
C ASP A 15 1.15 4.11 8.16
N MET A 16 1.04 3.99 6.82
CA MET A 16 0.51 5.06 5.94
C MET A 16 -0.92 5.48 6.28
N TYR A 17 -1.68 4.65 7.01
CA TYR A 17 -3.05 4.87 7.46
C TYR A 17 -3.18 4.83 8.98
N ASP A 18 -2.17 5.34 9.70
CA ASP A 18 -2.12 5.43 11.17
C ASP A 18 -2.21 4.06 11.87
N GLY A 19 -1.65 3.02 11.25
CA GLY A 19 -1.75 1.63 11.73
C GLY A 19 -3.17 1.03 11.58
N ASN A 20 -4.09 1.71 10.90
CA ASN A 20 -5.50 1.32 10.87
C ASN A 20 -5.86 0.52 9.61
N GLY A 21 -5.91 -0.81 9.77
CA GLY A 21 -6.30 -1.72 8.69
C GLY A 21 -7.72 -1.54 8.15
N ALA A 22 -8.64 -0.94 8.92
CA ALA A 22 -9.98 -0.63 8.42
C ALA A 22 -9.98 0.60 7.50
N LYS A 23 -9.16 1.63 7.80
CA LYS A 23 -8.96 2.78 6.91
C LYS A 23 -8.31 2.33 5.59
N LEU A 24 -7.26 1.52 5.67
CA LEU A 24 -6.58 0.95 4.51
C LEU A 24 -7.55 0.12 3.64
N ALA A 25 -8.34 -0.75 4.24
CA ALA A 25 -9.33 -1.56 3.52
C ALA A 25 -10.35 -0.70 2.77
N ARG A 26 -10.87 0.36 3.42
CA ARG A 26 -11.80 1.31 2.79
C ARG A 26 -11.15 2.04 1.61
N ALA A 27 -9.93 2.53 1.78
CA ALA A 27 -9.20 3.23 0.72
C ALA A 27 -8.92 2.32 -0.49
N LEU A 28 -8.60 1.06 -0.23
CA LEU A 28 -8.39 0.04 -1.26
C LEU A 28 -9.69 -0.51 -1.86
N ASN A 29 -10.85 -0.16 -1.31
CA ASN A 29 -12.14 -0.75 -1.65
C ASN A 29 -12.17 -2.29 -1.49
N THR A 30 -11.62 -2.77 -0.37
CA THR A 30 -11.59 -4.18 0.03
C THR A 30 -12.11 -4.34 1.47
N THR A 31 -12.15 -5.57 1.95
CA THR A 31 -12.57 -5.87 3.32
C THR A 31 -11.39 -5.89 4.29
N ARG A 32 -11.67 -5.63 5.57
CA ARG A 32 -10.67 -5.74 6.65
C ARG A 32 -10.08 -7.15 6.75
N GLN A 33 -10.89 -8.17 6.47
CA GLN A 33 -10.45 -9.58 6.44
C GLN A 33 -9.42 -9.81 5.33
N CYS A 34 -9.60 -9.21 4.16
CA CYS A 34 -8.63 -9.28 3.06
C CYS A 34 -7.28 -8.69 3.49
N VAL A 35 -7.27 -7.49 4.10
CA VAL A 35 -6.05 -6.85 4.62
C VAL A 35 -5.40 -7.69 5.72
N SER A 36 -6.20 -8.29 6.62
CA SER A 36 -5.70 -9.15 7.69
C SER A 36 -5.06 -10.43 7.16
N ALA A 37 -5.59 -10.99 6.06
CA ALA A 37 -5.12 -12.22 5.43
C ALA A 37 -3.81 -12.06 4.63
N TRP A 38 -3.35 -10.82 4.42
CA TRP A 38 -2.05 -10.60 3.81
C TRP A 38 -0.94 -11.17 4.69
N ARG A 39 -0.02 -11.90 4.05
CA ARG A 39 1.18 -12.42 4.70
C ARG A 39 2.05 -11.27 5.19
N ASP A 40 2.83 -11.54 6.22
CA ASP A 40 3.84 -10.60 6.71
C ASP A 40 4.94 -10.50 5.64
N GLY A 41 4.87 -9.45 4.83
CA GLY A 41 5.65 -9.29 3.62
C GLY A 41 5.02 -8.30 2.64
N PRO A 42 5.36 -8.40 1.34
CA PRO A 42 4.81 -7.54 0.30
C PRO A 42 3.29 -7.63 0.25
N ILE A 43 2.62 -6.48 0.20
CA ILE A 43 1.20 -6.46 -0.14
C ILE A 43 1.04 -6.80 -1.64
N PRO A 44 -0.16 -7.22 -2.07
CA PRO A 44 -0.42 -7.47 -3.49
C PRO A 44 -0.10 -6.26 -4.38
N GLU A 45 0.45 -6.49 -5.56
CA GLU A 45 0.87 -5.44 -6.51
C GLU A 45 -0.27 -4.45 -6.83
N TRP A 46 -1.50 -4.93 -7.00
CA TRP A 46 -2.67 -4.06 -7.24
C TRP A 46 -2.89 -3.05 -6.10
N ALA A 47 -2.61 -3.43 -4.86
CA ALA A 47 -2.73 -2.55 -3.70
C ALA A 47 -1.58 -1.55 -3.66
N VAL A 48 -0.35 -1.99 -3.99
CA VAL A 48 0.82 -1.12 -4.16
C VAL A 48 0.51 -0.02 -5.17
N LEU A 49 0.06 -0.38 -6.37
CA LEU A 49 -0.26 0.56 -7.44
C LEU A 49 -1.36 1.55 -7.02
N LYS A 50 -2.41 1.06 -6.36
CA LYS A 50 -3.52 1.92 -5.91
C LYS A 50 -3.07 2.90 -4.82
N ILE A 51 -2.25 2.45 -3.87
CA ILE A 51 -1.66 3.33 -2.85
C ILE A 51 -0.78 4.39 -3.50
N ARG A 52 0.09 3.98 -4.43
CA ARG A 52 1.10 4.86 -5.05
C ARG A 52 0.52 5.86 -6.03
N PHE A 53 -0.48 5.50 -6.83
CA PHE A 53 -0.94 6.37 -7.92
C PHE A 53 -2.28 7.05 -7.65
N ILE A 54 -3.10 6.51 -6.74
CA ILE A 54 -4.47 6.99 -6.53
C ILE A 54 -4.64 7.57 -5.13
N LEU A 55 -4.14 6.89 -4.11
CA LEU A 55 -4.47 7.24 -2.72
C LEU A 55 -3.46 8.19 -2.09
N LYS A 56 -2.17 7.98 -2.32
CA LYS A 56 -1.09 8.81 -1.78
C LYS A 56 0.04 9.01 -2.81
N PRO A 57 -0.24 9.62 -3.98
CA PRO A 57 0.80 9.92 -4.97
C PRO A 57 1.95 10.76 -4.38
N GLU A 58 1.62 11.74 -3.54
CA GLU A 58 2.57 12.66 -2.92
C GLU A 58 3.62 11.95 -2.04
N LEU A 59 3.31 10.79 -1.45
CA LEU A 59 4.28 10.02 -0.66
C LEU A 59 5.38 9.37 -1.53
N PHE A 60 5.19 9.33 -2.84
CA PHE A 60 6.08 8.66 -3.79
C PHE A 60 6.61 9.60 -4.87
N GLU A 61 6.27 10.89 -4.85
CA GLU A 61 6.75 11.89 -5.81
C GLU A 61 8.18 12.40 -5.54
N ASP A 62 8.85 11.89 -4.50
CA ASP A 62 10.16 12.40 -4.07
C ASP A 62 11.36 11.58 -4.61
N SER A 63 11.42 11.38 -5.92
CA SER A 63 12.62 10.80 -6.58
C SER A 63 12.84 11.30 -8.01
N ALA A 64 12.47 12.55 -8.30
CA ALA A 64 12.73 13.20 -9.59
C ALA A 64 13.25 14.64 -9.48
N ALA A 65 13.84 15.03 -8.35
CA ALA A 65 14.55 16.30 -8.19
C ALA A 65 16.06 16.08 -8.07
#